data_AF-X0U0S5-F1
#
_entry.id   AF-X0U0S5-F1
#
_cell.length_a   1.000
_cell.length_b   1.000
_cell.length_c   1.000
_cell.angle_alpha   90.00
_cell.angle_beta   90.00
_cell.angle_gamma   90.00
#
_symmetry.space_group_name_H-M   'P 1'
#
loop_
_entity.id
_entity.type
_entity.pdbx_description
1 polymer ?
#
loop_
_entity_poly.entity_id
_entity_poly.type
_entity_poly.pdbx_seq_one_letter_code
_entity_poly.pdbx_strand_id
1 'polypeptide(L)'
;MGLKDKSTYGEYFWAMQVEAQDAFDENIEDAISPYFRAVMNDFPELYDLPSGMRSLFSAMAEPPSAGFGDLIKLTGGEFAAEVIKDAVEPAMKMMKRQINKRSKETWLTTPQANKLFREGKINEDYWSLITESEGYERIIGKNLYESEMPYPSIPDLILYA
;
A
#
# COMPACT_ATOMS: atom_id res chain seq x y z
N MET A 1 -43.79 9.93 2.39
CA MET A 1 -44.30 8.91 3.32
C MET A 1 -43.34 8.78 4.50
N GLY A 2 -43.89 8.83 5.70
CA GLY A 2 -43.46 8.11 6.91
C GLY A 2 -42.25 8.50 7.76
N LEU A 3 -41.13 9.00 7.22
CA LEU A 3 -39.90 9.02 8.05
C LEU A 3 -39.89 10.09 9.16
N LYS A 4 -40.48 11.27 8.90
CA LYS A 4 -40.50 12.39 9.86
C LYS A 4 -41.79 12.52 10.66
N ASP A 5 -42.90 12.04 10.11
CA ASP A 5 -44.23 12.13 10.72
C ASP A 5 -44.87 10.74 10.66
N LYS A 6 -44.72 9.98 11.75
CA LYS A 6 -45.05 8.56 11.84
C LYS A 6 -46.53 8.42 12.19
N SER A 7 -47.40 8.45 11.18
CA SER A 7 -48.87 8.48 11.40
C SER A 7 -49.51 7.09 11.47
N THR A 8 -48.87 6.08 10.88
CA THR A 8 -49.36 4.69 10.85
C THR A 8 -48.33 3.69 11.37
N TYR A 9 -48.79 2.52 11.81
CA TYR A 9 -47.90 1.45 12.29
C TYR A 9 -46.89 0.99 11.22
N GLY A 10 -47.30 0.93 9.95
CA GLY A 10 -46.40 0.59 8.83
C GLY A 10 -45.31 1.64 8.61
N GLU A 11 -45.66 2.94 8.73
CA GLU A 11 -44.68 4.03 8.67
C GLU A 11 -43.73 4.04 9.87
N TYR A 12 -44.24 3.72 11.06
CA TYR A 12 -43.42 3.57 12.25
C TYR A 12 -42.43 2.40 12.11
N PHE A 13 -42.91 1.21 11.71
CA PHE A 13 -42.06 0.03 11.51
C PHE A 13 -40.97 0.29 10.46
N TRP A 14 -41.34 0.92 9.35
CA TRP A 14 -40.38 1.30 8.31
C TRP A 14 -39.36 2.34 8.81
N ALA A 15 -39.80 3.36 9.54
CA ALA A 15 -38.90 4.36 10.09
C ALA A 15 -37.93 3.77 11.12
N MET A 16 -38.40 2.87 11.99
CA MET A 16 -37.55 2.16 12.94
C MET A 16 -36.53 1.25 12.24
N GLN A 17 -36.88 0.67 11.09
CA GLN A 17 -35.96 -0.15 10.30
C GLN A 17 -34.84 0.70 9.67
N VAL A 18 -35.15 1.91 9.20
CA VAL A 18 -34.16 2.87 8.70
C VAL A 18 -33.28 3.39 9.83
N GLU A 19 -33.86 3.76 10.98
CA GLU A 19 -33.10 4.18 12.16
C GLU A 19 -32.17 3.08 12.68
N ALA A 20 -32.58 1.81 12.62
CA ALA A 20 -31.73 0.68 12.98
C ALA A 20 -30.57 0.47 12.01
N GLN A 21 -30.77 0.74 10.73
CA GLN A 21 -29.71 0.70 9.71
C GLN A 21 -28.70 1.83 9.93
N ASP A 22 -29.18 3.06 10.12
CA ASP A 22 -28.33 4.22 10.42
C ASP A 22 -27.49 3.98 11.68
N ALA A 23 -28.10 3.46 12.74
CA ALA A 23 -27.40 3.12 13.98
C ALA A 23 -26.37 1.99 13.78
N PHE A 24 -26.64 1.02 12.92
CA PHE A 24 -25.68 -0.04 12.62
C PHE A 24 -24.47 0.50 11.87
N ASP A 25 -24.69 1.40 10.90
CA ASP A 25 -23.62 2.04 10.14
C ASP A 25 -22.78 2.98 11.02
N GLU A 26 -23.40 3.77 11.90
CA GLU A 26 -22.68 4.58 12.90
C GLU A 26 -21.82 3.70 13.83
N ASN A 27 -22.33 2.56 14.29
CA ASN A 27 -21.55 1.66 15.14
C ASN A 27 -20.32 1.08 14.42
N ILE A 28 -20.42 0.79 13.12
CA ILE A 28 -19.28 0.35 12.32
C ILE A 28 -18.27 1.49 12.15
N GLU A 29 -18.76 2.68 11.82
CA GLU A 29 -17.94 3.87 11.64
C GLU A 29 -17.20 4.23 12.94
N ASP A 30 -17.88 4.22 14.08
CA ASP A 30 -17.29 4.45 15.41
C ASP A 30 -16.27 3.38 15.80
N ALA A 31 -16.50 2.12 15.43
CA ALA A 31 -15.57 1.03 15.72
C ALA A 31 -14.27 1.15 14.90
N ILE A 32 -14.35 1.64 13.67
CA ILE A 32 -13.22 1.63 12.72
C ILE A 32 -12.47 2.99 12.69
N SER A 33 -13.17 4.11 12.93
CA SER A 33 -12.61 5.47 12.91
C SER A 33 -11.36 5.66 13.80
N PRO A 34 -11.28 5.12 15.04
CA PRO A 34 -10.08 5.22 15.86
C PRO A 34 -8.84 4.60 15.22
N TYR A 35 -9.01 3.50 14.47
CA TYR A 35 -7.89 2.83 13.78
C TYR A 35 -7.42 3.64 12.57
N PHE A 36 -8.36 4.22 11.79
CA PHE A 36 -7.98 5.16 10.73
C PHE A 36 -7.25 6.36 11.29
N ARG A 37 -7.73 6.97 12.39
CA ARG A 37 -7.04 8.09 13.05
C ARG A 37 -5.63 7.71 13.49
N ALA A 38 -5.46 6.54 14.11
CA ALA A 38 -4.15 6.06 14.54
C ALA A 38 -3.18 5.91 13.36
N VAL A 39 -3.63 5.27 12.27
CA VAL A 39 -2.86 5.12 11.04
C VAL A 39 -2.51 6.49 10.44
N MET A 40 -3.45 7.44 10.40
CA MET A 40 -3.23 8.76 9.82
C MET A 40 -2.29 9.63 10.66
N ASN A 41 -2.31 9.50 11.99
CA ASN A 41 -1.39 10.20 12.88
C ASN A 41 0.07 9.76 12.71
N ASP A 42 0.30 8.55 12.20
CA ASP A 42 1.65 8.06 11.86
C ASP A 42 2.20 8.68 10.55
N PHE A 43 1.40 9.46 9.81
CA PHE A 43 1.78 10.14 8.56
C PHE A 43 1.77 11.67 8.71
N PRO A 44 2.83 12.26 9.27
CA PRO A 44 2.94 13.71 9.41
C PRO A 44 2.97 14.44 8.05
N GLU A 45 3.25 13.75 6.94
CA GLU A 45 3.27 14.35 5.61
C GLU A 45 1.87 14.51 4.97
N LEU A 46 0.80 14.04 5.63
CA LEU A 46 -0.58 14.27 5.17
C LEU A 46 -0.97 15.77 5.16
N TYR A 47 -0.30 16.59 5.97
CA TYR A 47 -0.49 18.04 5.99
C TYR A 47 -0.05 18.72 4.69
N ASP A 48 0.83 18.07 3.91
CA ASP A 48 1.34 18.57 2.63
C ASP A 48 0.41 18.27 1.44
N LEU A 49 -0.66 17.49 1.66
CA LEU A 49 -1.60 17.15 0.61
C LEU A 49 -2.46 18.38 0.18
N PRO A 50 -2.91 18.42 -1.08
CA PRO A 50 -3.91 19.38 -1.54
C PRO A 50 -5.13 19.39 -0.61
N SER A 51 -5.72 20.56 -0.38
CA SER A 51 -6.78 20.75 0.62
C SER A 51 -7.98 19.81 0.45
N GLY A 52 -8.36 19.50 -0.79
CA GLY A 52 -9.46 18.57 -1.07
C GLY A 52 -9.19 17.14 -0.58
N MET A 53 -7.95 16.65 -0.67
CA MET A 53 -7.59 15.33 -0.16
C MET A 53 -7.48 15.32 1.36
N ARG A 54 -6.98 16.41 1.95
CA ARG A 54 -7.01 16.57 3.41
C ARG A 54 -8.44 16.49 3.92
N SER A 55 -9.38 17.20 3.28
CA SER A 55 -10.81 17.12 3.64
C SER A 55 -11.39 15.72 3.49
N LEU A 56 -11.05 15.00 2.41
CA LEU A 56 -11.50 13.62 2.19
C LEU A 56 -10.97 12.68 3.29
N PHE A 57 -9.67 12.77 3.58
CA PHE A 57 -9.02 11.96 4.60
C PHE A 57 -9.53 12.27 6.02
N SER A 58 -9.75 13.54 6.32
CA SER A 58 -10.39 13.95 7.57
C SER A 58 -11.82 13.42 7.65
N ALA A 59 -12.58 13.44 6.55
CA ALA A 59 -13.94 12.86 6.51
C ALA A 59 -13.94 11.33 6.62
N MET A 60 -12.87 10.64 6.24
CA MET A 60 -12.72 9.20 6.48
C MET A 60 -12.33 8.89 7.93
N ALA A 61 -11.53 9.75 8.56
CA ALA A 61 -11.13 9.62 9.95
C ALA A 61 -12.24 10.06 10.93
N GLU A 62 -13.11 10.96 10.49
CA GLU A 62 -14.29 11.47 11.19
C GLU A 62 -15.46 11.55 10.18
N PRO A 63 -16.20 10.44 9.99
CA PRO A 63 -17.35 10.39 9.10
C PRO A 63 -18.40 11.46 9.47
N PRO A 64 -18.85 12.31 8.53
CA PRO A 64 -19.76 13.40 8.83
C PRO A 64 -21.22 12.96 9.03
N SER A 65 -21.57 11.73 8.65
CA SER A 65 -22.94 11.20 8.78
C SER A 65 -22.98 9.68 8.62
N ALA A 66 -23.95 9.03 9.28
CA ALA A 66 -24.30 7.64 9.06
C ALA A 66 -24.45 7.31 7.56
N GLY A 67 -23.85 6.20 7.11
CA GLY A 67 -23.90 5.77 5.72
C GLY A 67 -22.94 6.49 4.77
N PHE A 68 -22.04 7.33 5.28
CA PHE A 68 -20.95 7.92 4.47
C PHE A 68 -20.04 6.83 3.91
N GLY A 69 -19.77 5.78 4.70
CA GLY A 69 -19.08 4.59 4.21
C GLY A 69 -19.78 3.92 3.04
N ASP A 70 -21.11 3.87 3.05
CA ASP A 70 -21.91 3.27 1.96
C ASP A 70 -22.02 4.20 0.74
N LEU A 71 -22.06 5.52 0.92
CA LEU A 71 -21.92 6.48 -0.18
C LEU A 71 -20.56 6.33 -0.87
N ILE A 72 -19.46 6.18 -0.13
CA ILE A 72 -18.15 5.91 -0.71
C ILE A 72 -18.14 4.57 -1.44
N LYS A 73 -18.73 3.51 -0.88
CA LYS A 73 -18.84 2.21 -1.56
C LYS A 73 -19.68 2.28 -2.84
N LEU A 74 -20.81 2.99 -2.82
CA LEU A 74 -21.75 3.11 -3.96
C LEU A 74 -21.25 4.06 -5.05
N THR A 75 -20.59 5.15 -4.67
CA THR A 75 -19.95 6.10 -5.61
C THR A 75 -18.58 5.58 -6.07
N GLY A 76 -18.02 4.61 -5.34
CA GLY A 76 -16.81 3.84 -5.62
C GLY A 76 -16.94 2.85 -6.78
N GLY A 77 -17.66 3.21 -7.83
CA GLY A 77 -17.39 2.63 -9.15
C GLY A 77 -15.93 2.91 -9.49
N GLU A 78 -15.25 1.93 -10.11
CA GLU A 78 -13.79 1.82 -10.32
C GLU A 78 -13.07 3.17 -10.54
N PHE A 79 -13.67 4.11 -11.26
CA PHE A 79 -13.17 5.46 -11.48
C PHE A 79 -12.89 6.29 -10.21
N ALA A 80 -13.80 6.34 -9.23
CA ALA A 80 -13.58 7.12 -8.01
C ALA A 80 -12.54 6.44 -7.10
N ALA A 81 -12.54 5.11 -7.04
CA ALA A 81 -11.53 4.35 -6.33
C ALA A 81 -10.14 4.53 -6.96
N GLU A 82 -10.05 4.60 -8.29
CA GLU A 82 -8.80 4.84 -9.03
C GLU A 82 -8.32 6.29 -8.85
N VAL A 83 -9.20 7.28 -8.94
CA VAL A 83 -8.85 8.69 -8.67
C VAL A 83 -8.39 8.87 -7.23
N ILE A 84 -9.06 8.25 -6.25
CA ILE A 84 -8.63 8.28 -4.85
C ILE A 84 -7.30 7.54 -4.69
N LYS A 85 -7.13 6.37 -5.31
CA LYS A 85 -5.88 5.61 -5.26
C LYS A 85 -4.71 6.41 -5.83
N ASP A 86 -4.88 7.05 -6.98
CA ASP A 86 -3.87 7.90 -7.63
C ASP A 86 -3.58 9.15 -6.81
N ALA A 87 -4.64 9.74 -6.26
CA ALA A 87 -4.57 10.88 -5.36
C ALA A 87 -3.70 10.61 -4.13
N VAL A 88 -3.85 9.43 -3.54
CA VAL A 88 -3.14 9.04 -2.31
C VAL A 88 -1.84 8.28 -2.58
N GLU A 89 -1.58 7.90 -3.83
CA GLU A 89 -0.40 7.13 -4.23
C GLU A 89 0.93 7.80 -3.80
N PRO A 90 1.12 9.13 -3.92
CA PRO A 90 2.33 9.78 -3.43
C PRO A 90 2.51 9.63 -1.92
N ALA A 91 1.44 9.79 -1.13
CA ALA A 91 1.47 9.61 0.31
C ALA A 91 1.79 8.15 0.68
N MET A 92 1.18 7.18 -0.02
CA MET A 92 1.49 5.75 0.16
C MET A 92 2.96 5.45 -0.19
N LYS A 93 3.52 6.07 -1.24
CA LYS A 93 4.95 5.96 -1.58
C LYS A 93 5.84 6.53 -0.48
N MET A 94 5.46 7.66 0.12
CA MET A 94 6.20 8.27 1.23
C MET A 94 6.15 7.41 2.49
N MET A 95 4.97 6.91 2.86
CA MET A 95 4.80 5.91 3.92
C MET A 95 5.70 4.70 3.67
N LYS A 96 5.62 4.09 2.49
CA LYS A 96 6.42 2.91 2.14
C LYS A 96 7.91 3.20 2.27
N ARG A 97 8.37 4.39 1.89
CA ARG A 97 9.76 4.83 2.07
C ARG A 97 10.14 4.99 3.54
N GLN A 98 9.29 5.55 4.39
CA GLN A 98 9.55 5.67 5.83
C GLN A 98 9.63 4.30 6.51
N ILE A 99 8.71 3.39 6.17
CA ILE A 99 8.73 1.99 6.62
C ILE A 99 10.04 1.33 6.18
N ASN A 100 10.36 1.40 4.89
CA ASN A 100 11.60 0.82 4.35
C ASN A 100 12.87 1.44 4.94
N LYS A 101 12.85 2.73 5.33
CA LYS A 101 13.98 3.38 6.01
C LYS A 101 14.24 2.76 7.39
N ARG A 102 13.19 2.39 8.12
CA ARG A 102 13.30 1.76 9.44
C ARG A 102 13.63 0.28 9.32
N SER A 103 12.90 -0.45 8.49
CA SER A 103 13.04 -1.90 8.35
C SER A 103 14.26 -2.29 7.52
N LYS A 104 14.74 -1.40 6.63
CA LYS A 104 15.80 -1.67 5.65
C LYS A 104 15.51 -2.90 4.77
N GLU A 105 14.23 -3.14 4.51
CA GLU A 105 13.69 -4.28 3.73
C GLU A 105 14.01 -4.23 2.23
N THR A 106 14.71 -3.21 1.74
CA THR A 106 15.07 -3.17 0.31
C THR A 106 16.36 -3.95 0.11
N TRP A 107 16.22 -5.21 -0.30
CA TRP A 107 17.32 -6.08 -0.69
C TRP A 107 17.80 -5.77 -2.11
N LEU A 108 19.05 -6.12 -2.40
CA LEU A 108 19.58 -6.12 -3.76
C LEU A 108 18.92 -7.25 -4.55
N THR A 109 18.71 -7.04 -5.85
CA THR A 109 18.26 -8.14 -6.71
C THR A 109 19.41 -9.09 -7.03
N THR A 110 19.12 -10.36 -7.36
CA THR A 110 20.18 -11.31 -7.77
C THR A 110 21.07 -10.77 -8.91
N PRO A 111 20.55 -10.14 -9.98
CA PRO A 111 21.40 -9.52 -11.00
C PRO A 111 22.32 -8.39 -10.47
N GLN A 112 21.84 -7.59 -9.50
CA GLN A 112 22.67 -6.56 -8.85
C GLN A 112 23.74 -7.19 -7.97
N ALA A 113 23.40 -8.22 -7.20
CA ALA A 113 24.34 -8.98 -6.38
C ALA A 113 25.40 -9.68 -7.24
N ASN A 114 25.01 -10.29 -8.37
CA ASN A 114 25.91 -10.90 -9.34
C ASN A 114 26.94 -9.90 -9.86
N LYS A 115 26.49 -8.70 -10.25
CA LYS A 115 27.39 -7.63 -10.69
C LYS A 115 28.38 -7.23 -9.61
N LEU A 116 27.90 -6.98 -8.39
CA LEU A 116 28.76 -6.58 -7.26
C LEU A 116 29.75 -7.68 -6.87
N PHE A 117 29.34 -8.95 -6.97
CA PHE A 117 30.21 -10.10 -6.72
C PHE A 117 31.30 -10.21 -7.78
N ARG A 118 30.96 -10.05 -9.08
CA ARG A 118 31.96 -9.99 -10.18
C ARG A 118 32.98 -8.87 -9.99
N GLU A 119 32.55 -7.71 -9.54
CA GLU A 119 33.41 -6.54 -9.30
C GLU A 119 34.20 -6.62 -7.97
N GLY A 120 34.08 -7.73 -7.23
CA GLY A 120 34.78 -7.94 -5.95
C GLY A 120 34.33 -7.00 -4.84
N LYS A 121 33.12 -6.44 -4.92
CA LYS A 121 32.56 -5.50 -3.93
C LYS A 121 31.87 -6.19 -2.76
N ILE A 122 31.46 -7.44 -2.94
CA ILE A 122 30.83 -8.27 -1.93
C ILE A 122 31.49 -9.66 -1.89
N ASN A 123 31.39 -10.36 -0.75
CA ASN A 123 31.90 -11.72 -0.60
C ASN A 123 30.85 -12.77 -0.99
N GLU A 124 31.28 -14.03 -1.09
CA GLU A 124 30.40 -15.15 -1.47
C GLU A 124 29.27 -15.36 -0.44
N ASP A 125 29.54 -15.20 0.85
CA ASP A 125 28.52 -15.36 1.90
C ASP A 125 27.39 -14.34 1.75
N TYR A 126 27.72 -13.08 1.46
CA TYR A 126 26.73 -12.03 1.25
C TYR A 126 26.00 -12.19 -0.08
N TRP A 127 26.68 -12.68 -1.12
CA TRP A 127 26.04 -13.07 -2.37
C TRP A 127 25.03 -14.20 -2.15
N SER A 128 25.42 -15.28 -1.44
CA SER A 128 24.55 -16.42 -1.13
C SER A 128 23.32 -15.97 -0.37
N LEU A 129 23.50 -15.16 0.68
CA LEU A 129 22.41 -14.59 1.48
C LEU A 129 21.38 -13.85 0.61
N ILE A 130 21.83 -13.02 -0.34
CA ILE A 130 20.91 -12.28 -1.23
C ILE A 130 20.20 -13.26 -2.18
N THR A 131 20.92 -14.17 -2.83
CA THR A 131 20.32 -15.13 -3.77
C THR A 131 19.31 -16.06 -3.09
N GLU A 132 19.62 -16.52 -1.88
CA GLU A 132 18.72 -17.35 -1.07
C GLU A 132 17.51 -16.56 -0.58
N SER A 133 17.68 -15.27 -0.25
CA SER A 133 16.57 -14.40 0.15
C SER A 133 15.55 -14.16 -0.97
N GLU A 134 15.97 -14.21 -2.23
CA GLU A 134 15.08 -14.19 -3.40
C GLU A 134 14.47 -15.57 -3.71
N GLY A 135 14.90 -16.62 -3.01
CA GLY A 135 14.40 -17.99 -3.16
C GLY A 135 15.16 -18.85 -4.18
N TYR A 136 16.34 -18.41 -4.64
CA TYR A 136 17.17 -19.24 -5.50
C TYR A 136 17.86 -20.35 -4.70
N GLU A 137 17.79 -21.57 -5.20
CA GLU A 137 18.72 -22.61 -4.79
C GLU A 137 20.13 -22.25 -5.28
N ARG A 138 21.16 -22.57 -4.48
CA ARG A 138 22.55 -22.16 -4.75
C ARG A 138 23.04 -22.52 -6.16
N ILE A 139 22.62 -23.68 -6.68
CA ILE A 139 22.98 -24.10 -8.04
C ILE A 139 22.30 -23.24 -9.11
N ILE A 140 21.06 -22.83 -8.89
CA ILE A 140 20.30 -21.97 -9.81
C ILE A 140 20.88 -20.56 -9.79
N GLY A 141 21.18 -20.03 -8.61
CA GLY A 141 21.85 -18.74 -8.46
C GLY A 141 23.21 -18.71 -9.18
N LYS A 142 23.99 -19.79 -9.07
CA LYS A 142 25.26 -19.94 -9.78
C LYS A 142 25.09 -19.99 -11.30
N ASN A 143 24.12 -20.76 -11.81
CA ASN A 143 23.84 -20.82 -13.25
C ASN A 143 23.40 -19.46 -13.80
N LEU A 144 22.60 -18.71 -13.03
CA LEU A 144 22.20 -17.35 -13.39
C LEU A 144 23.41 -16.41 -13.43
N TYR A 145 24.27 -16.46 -12.42
CA TYR A 145 25.52 -15.72 -12.38
C TYR A 145 26.42 -15.98 -13.60
N GLU A 146 26.59 -17.25 -13.98
CA GLU A 146 27.35 -17.67 -15.16
C GLU A 146 26.71 -17.17 -16.47
N SER A 147 25.38 -17.23 -16.57
CA SER A 147 24.65 -16.76 -17.76
C SER A 147 24.74 -15.24 -17.96
N GLU A 148 24.91 -14.48 -16.88
CA GLU A 148 25.07 -13.02 -16.90
C GLU A 148 26.54 -12.58 -17.07
N MET A 149 27.49 -13.51 -17.15
CA MET A 149 28.86 -13.15 -17.46
C MET A 149 28.94 -12.55 -18.86
N PRO A 150 29.57 -11.37 -19.03
CA PRO A 150 29.80 -10.84 -20.36
C PRO A 150 30.70 -11.80 -21.13
N TYR A 151 30.41 -11.98 -22.42
CA TYR A 151 31.34 -12.67 -23.31
C TYR A 151 32.70 -11.96 -23.26
N PRO A 152 33.82 -12.71 -23.23
CA PRO A 152 35.15 -12.13 -23.20
C PRO A 152 35.32 -11.18 -24.39
N SER A 153 35.76 -9.96 -24.11
CA SER A 153 36.02 -9.00 -25.17
C SER A 153 37.36 -9.30 -25.84
N ILE A 154 37.56 -8.84 -27.09
CA ILE A 154 38.82 -9.06 -27.83
C ILE A 154 40.07 -8.63 -27.01
N PRO A 155 40.06 -7.52 -26.26
CA PRO A 155 41.16 -7.17 -25.35
C PRO A 155 41.44 -8.24 -24.27
N ASP A 156 40.41 -8.91 -23.75
CA ASP A 156 40.56 -9.94 -22.71
C ASP A 156 41.19 -11.22 -23.28
N LEU A 157 40.91 -11.54 -24.55
CA LEU A 157 41.51 -12.68 -25.25
C LEU A 157 43.01 -12.49 -25.51
N ILE A 158 43.45 -11.24 -25.69
CA ILE A 158 44.87 -10.90 -25.95
C ILE A 158 45.69 -10.91 -24.66
N LEU A 159 45.09 -10.60 -23.51
CA LEU A 159 45.76 -10.63 -22.20
C LEU A 159 46.05 -12.04 -21.68
N TYR A 160 45.37 -13.06 -22.22
CA TYR A 160 45.56 -14.47 -21.87
C TYR A 160 46.37 -15.28 -22.90
N ALA A 161 46.88 -14.64 -23.98
CA ALA A 161 47.75 -15.24 -25.00
C ALA A 161 49.22 -14.92 -24.75
#